data_AF-A0A352F3F4-F1
#
_entry.id   AF-A0A352F3F4-F1
#
_cell.length_a   1.000
_cell.length_b   1.000
_cell.length_c   1.000
_cell.angle_alpha   90.00
_cell.angle_beta   90.00
_cell.angle_gamma   90.00
#
_symmetry.space_group_name_H-M   'P 1'
#
loop_
_entity.id
_entity.type
_entity.pdbx_description
1 polymer ?
#
loop_
_entity_poly.entity_id
_entity_poly.type
_entity_poly.pdbx_seq_one_letter_code
_entity_poly.pdbx_strand_id
1 'polypeptide(L)'
;MAQQFAPGDDLVFQLESGLGLLRVIAVEGEGAETVWHLLAYDEFFPDVESAEGALTGPGPLKIRNAHMALTDRAFERTPAARLGNRP
;
A
#
# COMPACT_ATOMS: atom_id res chain seq x y z
N MET A 1 7.35 -18.74 -5.48
CA MET A 1 6.41 -18.06 -6.41
C MET A 1 5.35 -17.41 -5.54
N ALA A 2 5.53 -16.15 -5.18
CA ALA A 2 4.66 -15.47 -4.24
C ALA A 2 3.78 -14.48 -5.01
N GLN A 3 2.49 -14.80 -5.14
CA GLN A 3 1.47 -13.78 -5.43
C GLN A 3 1.51 -12.80 -4.26
N GLN A 4 2.14 -11.64 -4.45
CA GLN A 4 2.42 -10.75 -3.31
C GLN A 4 1.25 -9.82 -2.99
N PHE A 5 0.61 -9.19 -3.97
CA PHE A 5 -0.52 -8.31 -3.73
C PHE A 5 -1.55 -8.38 -4.88
N ALA A 6 -2.78 -7.95 -4.60
CA ALA A 6 -3.87 -7.87 -5.56
C ALA A 6 -4.49 -6.46 -5.56
N PRO A 7 -5.16 -6.03 -6.64
CA PRO A 7 -5.94 -4.79 -6.63
C PRO A 7 -6.93 -4.77 -5.46
N GLY A 8 -7.04 -3.63 -4.79
CA GLY A 8 -7.82 -3.45 -3.57
C GLY A 8 -7.03 -3.73 -2.27
N ASP A 9 -5.82 -4.30 -2.35
CA ASP A 9 -4.98 -4.51 -1.17
C ASP A 9 -4.54 -3.17 -0.57
N ASP A 10 -4.79 -2.98 0.72
CA ASP A 10 -4.20 -1.90 1.50
C ASP A 10 -2.91 -2.41 2.14
N LEU A 11 -1.84 -1.65 1.93
CA LEU A 11 -0.49 -2.00 2.36
C LEU A 11 0.02 -0.96 3.36
N VAL A 12 0.77 -1.43 4.34
CA VAL A 12 1.48 -0.60 5.30
C VAL A 12 2.99 -0.70 5.06
N PHE A 13 3.70 0.42 5.18
CA PHE A 13 5.15 0.46 5.07
C PHE A 13 5.78 1.32 6.16
N GLN A 14 6.99 0.93 6.59
CA GLN A 14 7.73 1.63 7.64
C GLN A 14 8.42 2.89 7.10
N LEU A 15 8.23 4.00 7.82
CA LEU A 15 8.97 5.26 7.69
C LEU A 15 9.79 5.52 8.95
N GLU A 16 10.63 6.56 8.96
CA GLU A 16 11.51 6.86 10.09
C GLU A 16 10.77 7.08 11.42
N SER A 17 9.55 7.61 11.38
CA SER A 17 8.78 8.00 12.58
C SER A 17 7.35 7.44 12.63
N GLY A 18 7.00 6.49 11.76
CA GLY A 18 5.67 5.90 11.73
C GLY A 18 5.44 4.97 10.54
N LEU A 19 4.17 4.68 10.30
CA LEU A 19 3.69 3.80 9.24
C LEU A 19 2.91 4.60 8.20
N GLY A 20 3.29 4.46 6.94
CA GLY A 20 2.54 5.00 5.82
C GLY A 20 1.57 3.96 5.25
N LEU A 21 0.55 4.43 4.55
CA LEU A 21 -0.50 3.59 3.96
C LEU A 21 -0.53 3.76 2.43
N LEU A 22 -0.60 2.61 1.74
CA LEU A 22 -0.74 2.51 0.30
C LEU A 22 -1.95 1.64 -0.05
N ARG A 23 -2.45 1.79 -1.26
CA ARG A 23 -3.45 0.90 -1.83
C ARG A 23 -3.03 0.46 -3.22
N VAL A 24 -3.10 -0.84 -3.49
CA VAL A 24 -2.91 -1.39 -4.83
C VAL A 24 -4.16 -1.10 -5.65
N ILE A 25 -4.01 -0.36 -6.75
CA ILE A 25 -5.11 -0.02 -7.64
C ILE A 25 -5.13 -0.91 -8.88
N ALA A 26 -3.97 -1.37 -9.34
CA ALA A 26 -3.81 -2.30 -10.45
C ALA A 26 -2.45 -3.00 -10.38
N VAL A 27 -2.35 -4.13 -11.06
CA VAL A 27 -1.11 -4.88 -11.27
C VAL A 27 -1.00 -5.12 -12.77
N GLU A 28 0.12 -4.74 -13.37
CA GLU A 28 0.41 -4.92 -14.80
C GLU A 28 1.66 -5.78 -14.97
N GLY A 29 1.66 -6.67 -15.96
CA GLY A 29 2.77 -7.59 -16.23
C GLY A 29 2.81 -8.80 -15.30
N GLU A 30 3.85 -9.62 -15.46
CA GLU A 30 4.07 -10.84 -14.67
C GLU A 30 5.57 -11.03 -14.37
N GLY A 31 5.88 -11.61 -13.20
CA GLY A 31 7.25 -11.93 -12.82
C GLY A 31 8.12 -10.68 -12.63
N ALA A 32 9.35 -10.69 -13.15
CA ALA A 32 10.32 -9.62 -12.93
C ALA A 32 9.95 -8.26 -13.57
N GLU A 33 8.98 -8.26 -14.49
CA GLU A 33 8.46 -7.05 -15.14
C GLU A 33 7.16 -6.55 -14.50
N THR A 34 6.78 -7.09 -13.33
CA THR A 34 5.56 -6.67 -12.63
C THR A 34 5.64 -5.19 -12.26
N VAL A 35 4.62 -4.45 -12.67
CA VAL A 35 4.38 -3.06 -12.31
C VAL A 35 3.19 -3.00 -11.36
N TRP A 36 3.44 -2.46 -10.17
CA TRP A 36 2.45 -2.21 -9.14
C TRP A 36 1.97 -0.78 -9.26
N HIS A 37 0.69 -0.62 -9.55
CA HIS A 37 0.05 0.68 -9.52
C HIS A 37 -0.52 0.91 -8.14
N LEU A 38 -0.09 2.00 -7.51
CA LEU A 38 -0.38 2.31 -6.11
C LEU A 38 -0.99 3.70 -5.97
N LEU A 39 -1.87 3.83 -4.99
CA LEU A 39 -2.32 5.08 -4.41
C LEU A 39 -1.67 5.25 -3.04
N ALA A 40 -1.27 6.47 -2.69
CA ALA A 40 -0.72 6.79 -1.37
C ALA A 40 -1.61 7.76 -0.60
N TYR A 41 -1.83 7.44 0.67
CA TYR A 41 -2.53 8.33 1.60
C TYR A 41 -1.55 9.32 2.27
N ASP A 42 -2.08 10.43 2.78
CA ASP A 42 -1.30 11.51 3.41
C ASP A 42 -1.05 11.25 4.90
N GLU A 43 -1.89 10.42 5.51
CA GLU A 43 -1.84 10.08 6.92
C GLU A 43 -0.69 9.13 7.26
N PHE A 44 -0.14 9.32 8.47
CA PHE A 44 0.83 8.44 9.09
C PHE A 44 0.28 7.89 10.40
N PHE A 45 0.60 6.65 10.70
CA PHE A 45 0.08 5.92 11.86
C PHE A 45 1.22 5.48 12.78
N PRO A 46 1.03 5.48 14.10
CA PRO A 46 2.05 5.01 15.04
C PRO A 46 2.24 3.49 15.02
N ASP A 47 1.17 2.75 14.67
CA ASP A 47 1.12 1.29 14.66
C ASP A 47 0.10 0.77 13.62
N VAL A 48 0.14 -0.55 13.39
CA VAL A 48 -0.70 -1.23 12.40
C VAL A 48 -2.18 -1.15 12.76
N GLU A 49 -2.52 -1.30 14.04
CA GLU A 49 -3.90 -1.27 14.53
C GLU A 49 -4.56 0.09 14.25
N SER A 50 -3.83 1.19 14.43
CA SER A 50 -4.28 2.54 14.08
C SER A 50 -4.54 2.70 12.58
N ALA A 51 -3.69 2.11 11.72
CA ALA A 51 -3.86 2.15 10.27
C ALA A 51 -5.10 1.34 9.82
N GLU A 52 -5.30 0.14 10.37
CA GLU A 52 -6.49 -0.68 10.11
C GLU A 52 -7.78 -0.03 10.61
N GLY A 53 -7.73 0.62 11.77
CA GLY A 53 -8.84 1.40 12.31
C GLY A 53 -9.23 2.55 11.37
N ALA A 54 -8.25 3.23 10.78
CA ALA A 54 -8.49 4.32 9.84
C ALA A 54 -9.10 3.83 8.51
N LEU A 55 -8.73 2.63 8.04
CA LEU A 55 -9.30 1.99 6.85
C LEU A 55 -10.78 1.59 7.02
N THR A 56 -11.20 1.27 8.25
CA THR A 56 -12.56 0.84 8.60
C THR A 56 -13.44 1.96 9.15
N GLY A 57 -12.84 3.11 9.46
CA GLY A 57 -13.53 4.29 9.97
C GLY A 57 -14.43 4.99 8.94
N PRO A 58 -15.36 5.85 9.40
CA PRO A 58 -16.29 6.57 8.51
C PRO A 58 -15.68 7.77 7.79
N GLY A 59 -14.45 8.16 8.13
CA GLY A 59 -13.77 9.34 7.58
C GLY A 59 -12.99 9.01 6.32
N PRO A 60 -13.04 9.85 5.26
CA PRO A 60 -12.21 9.64 4.08
C PRO A 60 -10.74 9.88 4.43
N LEU A 61 -9.87 8.98 3.98
CA LEU A 61 -8.42 9.18 4.01
C LEU A 61 -8.01 10.13 2.89
N LYS A 62 -7.11 11.07 3.19
CA LYS A 62 -6.64 12.03 2.21
C LYS A 62 -5.64 11.39 1.27
N ILE A 63 -5.89 11.51 -0.03
CA ILE A 63 -4.97 11.03 -1.06
C ILE A 63 -3.82 12.03 -1.20
N ARG A 64 -2.59 11.58 -0.94
CA ARG A 64 -1.38 12.35 -1.20
C ARG A 64 -0.92 12.20 -2.64
N ASN A 65 -0.95 10.97 -3.16
CA ASN A 65 -0.66 10.69 -4.56
C ASN A 65 -1.66 9.67 -5.10
N ALA A 66 -2.41 10.06 -6.13
CA ALA A 66 -3.48 9.25 -6.69
C ALA A 66 -2.94 8.08 -7.54
N HIS A 67 -1.73 8.19 -8.07
CA HIS A 67 -1.13 7.15 -8.91
C HIS A 67 0.40 7.17 -8.86
N MET A 68 0.96 6.02 -8.55
CA MET A 68 2.40 5.72 -8.64
C MET A 68 2.55 4.36 -9.31
N ALA A 69 3.56 4.21 -10.17
CA ALA A 69 3.92 2.94 -10.79
C ALA A 69 5.29 2.52 -10.29
N LEU A 70 5.37 1.38 -9.61
CA LEU A 70 6.60 0.86 -9.02
C LEU A 70 6.86 -0.57 -9.52
N THR A 71 8.13 -0.91 -9.71
CA THR A 71 8.54 -2.28 -9.98
C THR A 71 8.81 -3.04 -8.69
N ASP A 72 8.93 -4.37 -8.74
CA ASP A 72 9.29 -5.22 -7.58
C ASP A 72 10.49 -4.69 -6.79
N ARG A 73 11.49 -4.13 -7.48
CA ARG A 73 12.70 -3.57 -6.87
C ARG A 73 12.42 -2.45 -5.86
N ALA A 74 11.30 -1.74 -6.00
CA ALA A 74 10.91 -0.72 -5.05
C ALA A 74 10.46 -1.34 -3.71
N PHE A 75 9.73 -2.46 -3.75
CA PHE A 75 9.28 -3.20 -2.56
C PHE A 75 10.41 -3.92 -1.83
N GLU A 76 11.46 -4.33 -2.55
CA GLU A 76 12.68 -4.88 -1.92
C GLU A 76 13.38 -3.86 -1.02
N ARG A 77 13.31 -2.57 -1.37
CA ARG A 77 13.96 -1.48 -0.63
C ARG A 77 13.07 -0.91 0.47
N THR A 78 11.76 -1.00 0.30
CA THR A 78 10.78 -0.52 1.25
C THR A 78 9.75 -1.63 1.46
N PRO A 79 10.01 -2.55 2.41
CA PRO A 79 9.10 -3.64 2.68
C PRO A 79 7.73 -3.11 3.06
N ALA A 80 6.71 -3.63 2.39
CA ALA A 80 5.31 -3.35 2.69
C ALA A 80 4.62 -4.64 3.14
N ALA A 81 3.74 -4.54 4.13
CA ALA A 81 2.91 -5.63 4.60
C ALA A 81 1.45 -5.39 4.20
N ARG A 82 0.73 -6.46 3.84
CA ARG A 82 -0.70 -6.37 3.51
C ARG A 82 -1.51 -6.30 4.80
N LEU A 83 -2.38 -5.29 4.90
CA LEU A 83 -3.37 -5.15 6.00
C LEU A 83 -4.66 -5.89 5.65
N GLY A 84 -5.15 -5.72 4.43
CA GLY A 84 -6.39 -6.34 3.98
C GLY A 84 -6.67 -6.01 2.52
N ASN A 85 -7.77 -6.55 1.99
CA ASN A 85 -8.26 -6.26 0.65
C ASN A 85 -9.66 -5.64 0.79
N ARG A 86 -9.88 -4.43 0.28
CA ARG A 86 -11.24 -3.87 0.16
C ARG A 86 -11.59 -3.71 -1.33
N PRO A 87 -12.81 -4.11 -1.73
CA PRO A 87 -13.27 -4.03 -3.11
C PRO A 87 -13.34 -2.58 -3.64
#